data_AF-A0A820ABS8-F1
#
_entry.id   AF-A0A820ABS8-F1
#
_cell.length_a   1.000
_cell.length_b   1.000
_cell.length_c   1.000
_cell.angle_alpha   90.00
_cell.angle_beta   90.00
_cell.angle_gamma   90.00
#
_symmetry.space_group_name_H-M   'P 1'
#
loop_
_entity.id
_entity.type
_entity.pdbx_description
1 polymer ?
#
loop_
_entity_poly.entity_id
_entity_poly.type
_entity_poly.pdbx_seq_one_letter_code
_entity_poly.pdbx_strand_id
1 'polypeptide(L)'
;LIEQRRKMNLDTIDTVENFKKLFPKYTTYSDYKPYIEQIKSDGSTKDIMSIGYPIALTNTSGTTGEPKNYPVYSFDTNAIYNDCYMLTKSVPFNLFNGCKAISLNSLYYKTFVTKDKLKTYKISAITSIAANEKQNIETILKFNQDIVPSIIYNKIVDSNDMFLFILLWALQCKELEVISSVFIMSLVNFFTFMENKFDFICKHIEMGTIPTDESLSSPLPIDVRLVLQSSEYCLKPNPSRAQELTEIVSKNGFHHISTRLWPNLKCGICVLSENLKQFELKFLSTSNATQMPLTLY
;
A
#
# COMPACT_ATOMS: atom_id res chain seq x y z
N LEU A 1 -13.52 0.71 -26.95
CA LEU A 1 -14.44 1.88 -26.81
C LEU A 1 -14.41 2.83 -28.01
N ILE A 2 -13.31 3.22 -28.69
CA ILE A 2 -13.45 4.00 -29.95
C ILE A 2 -13.83 3.11 -31.13
N GLU A 3 -13.17 1.95 -31.29
CA GLU A 3 -13.58 0.96 -32.28
C GLU A 3 -14.96 0.36 -31.96
N GLN A 4 -15.28 0.24 -30.67
CA GLN A 4 -16.60 -0.15 -30.17
C GLN A 4 -17.64 0.97 -30.36
N ARG A 5 -17.27 2.24 -30.17
CA ARG A 5 -18.11 3.42 -30.43
C ARG A 5 -18.49 3.48 -31.89
N ARG A 6 -17.52 3.24 -32.79
CA ARG A 6 -17.78 3.09 -34.23
C ARG A 6 -18.69 1.90 -34.52
N LYS A 7 -18.45 0.73 -33.92
CA LYS A 7 -19.34 -0.46 -34.06
C LYS A 7 -20.75 -0.24 -33.49
N MET A 8 -20.91 0.64 -32.50
CA MET A 8 -22.18 0.97 -31.83
C MET A 8 -22.77 2.32 -32.29
N ASN A 9 -22.22 2.96 -33.34
CA ASN A 9 -22.62 4.29 -33.83
C ASN A 9 -22.70 5.39 -32.75
N LEU A 10 -21.91 5.25 -31.68
CA LEU A 10 -21.90 6.19 -30.55
C LEU A 10 -21.36 7.57 -30.93
N ASP A 11 -20.74 7.72 -32.11
CA ASP A 11 -20.29 9.00 -32.66
C ASP A 11 -21.47 9.94 -33.00
N THR A 12 -22.70 9.42 -33.00
CA THR A 12 -23.95 10.17 -33.20
C THR A 12 -24.66 10.54 -31.90
N ILE A 13 -24.06 10.22 -30.75
CA ILE A 13 -24.64 10.52 -29.43
C ILE A 13 -24.32 11.95 -29.02
N ASP A 14 -25.36 12.75 -28.95
CA ASP A 14 -25.36 14.14 -28.52
C ASP A 14 -26.11 14.36 -27.19
N THR A 15 -26.87 13.36 -26.72
CA THR A 15 -27.70 13.42 -25.51
C THR A 15 -27.53 12.20 -24.62
N VAL A 16 -27.80 12.39 -23.32
CA VAL A 16 -27.81 11.31 -22.32
C VAL A 16 -28.87 10.25 -22.66
N GLU A 17 -30.02 10.65 -23.19
CA GLU A 17 -31.09 9.76 -23.63
C GLU A 17 -30.66 8.88 -24.80
N ASN A 18 -29.98 9.45 -25.81
CA ASN A 18 -29.46 8.69 -26.94
C ASN A 18 -28.38 7.69 -26.49
N PHE A 19 -27.52 8.09 -25.54
CA PHE A 19 -26.56 7.19 -24.91
C PHE A 19 -27.25 6.00 -24.22
N LYS A 20 -28.25 6.24 -23.39
CA LYS A 20 -28.99 5.20 -22.67
C LYS A 20 -29.75 4.23 -23.60
N LYS A 21 -30.14 4.69 -24.79
CA LYS A 21 -30.83 3.86 -25.81
C LYS A 21 -29.86 2.99 -26.61
N LEU A 22 -28.71 3.54 -26.98
CA LEU A 22 -27.74 2.89 -27.86
C LEU A 22 -26.74 2.01 -27.10
N PHE A 23 -26.39 2.39 -25.87
CA PHE A 23 -25.48 1.61 -25.05
C PHE A 23 -26.24 0.48 -24.34
N PRO A 24 -25.71 -0.76 -24.31
CA PRO A 24 -26.32 -1.82 -23.54
C PRO A 24 -26.48 -1.39 -22.08
N LYS A 25 -27.70 -1.54 -21.52
CA LYS A 25 -27.97 -1.12 -20.13
C LYS A 25 -27.04 -1.77 -19.12
N TYR A 26 -26.53 -2.97 -19.44
CA TYR A 26 -25.60 -3.71 -18.61
C TYR A 26 -24.53 -4.36 -19.49
N THR A 27 -23.28 -4.10 -19.16
CA THR A 27 -22.11 -4.76 -19.73
C THR A 27 -21.27 -5.33 -18.59
N THR A 28 -20.52 -6.37 -18.88
CA THR A 28 -19.65 -7.08 -17.94
C THR A 28 -18.21 -7.05 -18.43
N TYR A 29 -17.27 -7.47 -17.57
CA TYR A 29 -15.85 -7.59 -17.96
C TYR A 29 -15.65 -8.47 -19.20
N SER A 30 -16.48 -9.51 -19.37
CA SER A 30 -16.40 -10.44 -20.50
C SER A 30 -16.60 -9.74 -21.85
N ASP A 31 -17.46 -8.72 -21.91
CA ASP A 31 -17.73 -7.95 -23.12
C ASP A 31 -16.51 -7.14 -23.57
N TYR A 32 -15.58 -6.85 -22.64
CA TYR A 32 -14.37 -6.08 -22.89
C TYR A 32 -13.10 -6.92 -22.94
N LYS A 33 -13.14 -8.18 -22.51
CA LYS A 33 -11.98 -9.07 -22.44
C LYS A 33 -11.19 -9.14 -23.75
N PRO A 34 -11.80 -9.22 -24.95
CA PRO A 34 -11.04 -9.24 -26.21
C PRO A 34 -10.17 -8.00 -26.43
N TYR A 35 -10.68 -6.81 -26.10
CA TYR A 35 -9.94 -5.56 -26.21
C TYR A 35 -8.80 -5.46 -25.18
N ILE A 36 -9.02 -5.99 -23.98
CA ILE A 36 -8.01 -6.05 -22.93
C ILE A 36 -6.88 -7.00 -23.32
N GLU A 37 -7.20 -8.16 -23.90
CA GLU A 37 -6.19 -9.09 -24.42
C GLU A 37 -5.45 -8.51 -25.63
N GLN A 38 -6.12 -7.75 -26.50
CA GLN A 38 -5.46 -6.99 -27.57
C GLN A 38 -4.45 -5.97 -27.02
N ILE A 39 -4.83 -5.21 -25.98
CA ILE A 39 -3.93 -4.27 -25.30
C ILE A 39 -2.74 -5.01 -24.68
N LYS A 40 -2.96 -6.18 -24.08
CA LYS A 40 -1.88 -7.01 -23.50
C LYS A 40 -0.92 -7.55 -24.56
N SER A 41 -1.42 -7.92 -25.74
CA SER A 41 -0.65 -8.60 -26.77
C SER A 41 0.18 -7.66 -27.63
N ASP A 42 -0.36 -6.50 -28.02
CA ASP A 42 0.32 -5.55 -28.89
C ASP A 42 1.06 -4.50 -28.07
N GLY A 43 0.41 -3.97 -27.04
CA GLY A 43 0.95 -2.93 -26.17
C GLY A 43 1.27 -1.58 -26.85
N SER A 44 1.08 -1.48 -28.16
CA SER A 44 1.37 -0.28 -28.96
C SER A 44 0.19 0.18 -29.83
N THR A 45 -0.98 -0.44 -29.70
CA THR A 45 -2.20 0.09 -30.35
C THR A 45 -2.79 1.23 -29.52
N LYS A 46 -2.93 2.39 -30.14
CA LYS A 46 -3.71 3.51 -29.57
C LYS A 46 -5.21 3.33 -29.82
N ASP A 47 -6.02 4.08 -29.08
CA ASP A 47 -7.44 4.28 -29.38
C ASP A 47 -8.31 3.00 -29.27
N ILE A 48 -7.87 1.95 -28.55
CA ILE A 48 -8.67 0.73 -28.34
C ILE A 48 -9.84 1.01 -27.38
N MET A 49 -9.55 1.26 -26.09
CA MET A 49 -10.56 1.48 -25.05
C MET A 49 -10.73 2.95 -24.65
N SER A 50 -9.70 3.78 -24.80
CA SER A 50 -9.82 5.24 -24.69
C SER A 50 -8.86 5.90 -25.68
N ILE A 51 -8.99 7.23 -25.83
CA ILE A 51 -8.12 8.04 -26.68
C ILE A 51 -6.67 7.92 -26.18
N GLY A 52 -5.74 7.66 -27.10
CA GLY A 52 -4.31 7.56 -26.84
C GLY A 52 -3.85 6.15 -26.49
N TYR A 53 -2.65 6.07 -25.90
CA TYR A 53 -2.01 4.81 -25.51
C TYR A 53 -2.31 4.50 -24.04
N PRO A 54 -2.60 3.23 -23.69
CA PRO A 54 -2.55 2.83 -22.30
C PRO A 54 -1.10 2.93 -21.80
N ILE A 55 -0.92 3.47 -20.60
CA ILE A 55 0.40 3.62 -19.94
C ILE A 55 0.71 2.45 -19.00
N ALA A 56 -0.34 1.76 -18.55
CA ALA A 56 -0.26 0.63 -17.63
C ALA A 56 -1.51 -0.25 -17.73
N LEU A 57 -1.41 -1.45 -17.17
CA LEU A 57 -2.57 -2.25 -16.77
C LEU A 57 -2.68 -2.25 -15.25
N THR A 58 -3.90 -2.32 -14.72
CA THR A 58 -4.14 -2.58 -13.30
C THR A 58 -4.94 -3.86 -13.13
N ASN A 59 -4.55 -4.73 -12.20
CA ASN A 59 -5.30 -5.92 -11.87
C ASN A 59 -6.03 -5.79 -10.54
N THR A 60 -7.24 -6.34 -10.50
CA THR A 60 -7.99 -6.50 -9.25
C THR A 60 -7.31 -7.52 -8.33
N SER A 61 -7.59 -7.44 -7.04
CA SER A 61 -7.03 -8.34 -6.01
C SER A 61 -7.39 -9.82 -6.21
N GLY A 62 -8.27 -10.16 -7.17
CA GLY A 62 -8.53 -11.55 -7.58
C GLY A 62 -9.22 -12.38 -6.50
N THR A 63 -10.00 -11.76 -5.60
CA THR A 63 -10.67 -12.45 -4.49
C THR A 63 -11.75 -13.43 -4.95
N THR A 64 -12.19 -13.35 -6.22
CA THR A 64 -13.21 -14.24 -6.81
C THR A 64 -12.82 -14.68 -8.23
N GLY A 65 -11.71 -15.42 -8.37
CA GLY A 65 -11.27 -16.02 -9.64
C GLY A 65 -10.11 -15.29 -10.31
N GLU A 66 -9.99 -15.42 -11.64
CA GLU A 66 -8.89 -14.79 -12.39
C GLU A 66 -8.89 -13.26 -12.24
N PRO A 67 -7.74 -12.64 -11.90
CA PRO A 67 -7.63 -11.19 -11.80
C PRO A 67 -8.05 -10.47 -13.08
N LYS A 68 -9.06 -9.60 -12.97
CA LYS A 68 -9.51 -8.71 -14.04
C LYS A 68 -8.49 -7.59 -14.23
N ASN A 69 -8.12 -7.31 -15.48
CA ASN A 69 -7.14 -6.29 -15.88
C ASN A 69 -7.84 -5.08 -16.50
N TYR A 70 -7.47 -3.88 -16.11
CA TYR A 70 -8.04 -2.63 -16.60
C TYR A 70 -6.94 -1.74 -17.16
N PRO A 71 -7.05 -1.25 -18.40
CA PRO A 71 -6.08 -0.30 -18.94
C PRO A 71 -6.18 1.04 -18.21
N VAL A 72 -5.01 1.62 -17.92
CA VAL A 72 -4.88 2.96 -17.35
C VAL A 72 -4.31 3.87 -18.42
N TYR A 73 -4.92 5.04 -18.58
CA TYR A 73 -4.46 6.09 -19.51
C TYR A 73 -3.94 7.30 -18.73
N SER A 74 -3.15 8.16 -19.37
CA SER A 74 -2.51 9.32 -18.72
C SER A 74 -3.49 10.39 -18.24
N PHE A 75 -4.69 10.49 -18.81
CA PHE A 75 -5.72 11.38 -18.27
C PHE A 75 -6.33 10.82 -16.98
N ASP A 76 -6.38 9.49 -16.82
CA ASP A 76 -6.86 8.85 -15.59
C ASP A 76 -5.89 9.14 -14.44
N THR A 77 -4.57 9.12 -14.67
CA THR A 77 -3.60 9.41 -13.60
C THR A 77 -3.72 10.84 -13.07
N ASN A 78 -4.09 11.80 -13.91
CA ASN A 78 -4.38 13.17 -13.48
C ASN A 78 -5.64 13.25 -12.60
N ALA A 79 -6.72 12.60 -13.01
CA ALA A 79 -7.97 12.57 -12.23
C ALA A 79 -7.76 11.84 -10.90
N ILE A 80 -7.15 10.66 -10.93
CA ILE A 80 -6.84 9.86 -9.74
C ILE A 80 -5.91 10.62 -8.80
N TYR A 81 -4.88 11.29 -9.33
CA TYR A 81 -4.01 12.15 -8.52
C TYR A 81 -4.81 13.26 -7.85
N ASN A 82 -5.67 13.97 -8.59
CA ASN A 82 -6.48 15.04 -8.05
C ASN A 82 -7.47 14.53 -7.00
N ASP A 83 -8.15 13.41 -7.24
CA ASP A 83 -9.08 12.81 -6.28
C ASP A 83 -8.35 12.38 -4.99
N CYS A 84 -7.19 11.72 -5.12
CA CYS A 84 -6.36 11.37 -3.98
C CYS A 84 -5.83 12.60 -3.24
N TYR A 85 -5.41 13.63 -3.98
CA TYR A 85 -4.97 14.91 -3.42
C TYR A 85 -6.10 15.64 -2.68
N MET A 86 -7.32 15.59 -3.20
CA MET A 86 -8.49 16.21 -2.56
C MET A 86 -8.92 15.45 -1.30
N LEU A 87 -8.90 14.11 -1.34
CA LEU A 87 -9.09 13.29 -0.14
C LEU A 87 -8.06 13.63 0.93
N THR A 88 -6.80 13.79 0.53
CA THR A 88 -5.74 14.10 1.50
C THR A 88 -5.78 15.56 2.01
N LYS A 89 -6.36 16.49 1.26
CA LYS A 89 -6.68 17.85 1.73
C LYS A 89 -7.89 17.88 2.68
N SER A 90 -8.80 16.91 2.58
CA SER A 90 -9.94 16.76 3.49
C SER A 90 -9.54 16.16 4.84
N VAL A 91 -8.44 15.40 4.89
CA VAL A 91 -7.76 15.08 6.14
C VAL A 91 -7.23 16.39 6.73
N PRO A 92 -7.38 16.67 8.04
CA PRO A 92 -6.78 17.85 8.63
C PRO A 92 -5.25 17.72 8.56
N PHE A 93 -4.65 18.21 7.48
CA PHE A 93 -3.22 18.10 7.16
C PHE A 93 -2.34 18.57 8.34
N ASN A 94 -2.81 19.57 9.09
CA ASN A 94 -2.13 20.09 10.29
C ASN A 94 -2.04 19.09 11.45
N LEU A 95 -2.92 18.08 11.54
CA LEU A 95 -2.86 17.06 12.60
C LEU A 95 -1.71 16.06 12.39
N PHE A 96 -1.32 15.84 11.13
CA PHE A 96 -0.35 14.81 10.75
C PHE A 96 0.96 15.37 10.22
N ASN A 97 1.01 16.66 9.84
CA ASN A 97 2.23 17.29 9.37
C ASN A 97 3.37 17.15 10.39
N GLY A 98 4.46 16.52 9.97
CA GLY A 98 5.64 16.29 10.80
C GLY A 98 5.54 15.11 11.78
N CYS A 99 4.42 14.36 11.77
CA CYS A 99 4.30 13.17 12.61
C CYS A 99 5.30 12.09 12.18
N LYS A 100 5.89 11.38 13.15
CA LYS A 100 6.65 10.17 12.85
C LYS A 100 5.69 9.04 12.53
N ALA A 101 5.86 8.41 11.38
CA ALA A 101 4.95 7.37 10.96
C ALA A 101 5.65 6.21 10.26
N ILE A 102 4.89 5.12 10.13
CA ILE A 102 5.24 4.00 9.27
C ILE A 102 4.09 3.70 8.30
N SER A 103 4.45 3.23 7.12
CA SER A 103 3.52 2.61 6.17
C SER A 103 3.67 1.09 6.24
N LEU A 104 2.55 0.36 6.18
CA LEU A 104 2.52 -1.09 6.00
C LEU A 104 2.25 -1.49 4.54
N ASN A 105 2.33 -0.52 3.63
CA ASN A 105 2.04 -0.72 2.22
C ASN A 105 3.33 -0.95 1.45
N SER A 106 3.46 -2.11 0.84
CA SER A 106 4.49 -2.31 -0.19
C SER A 106 4.15 -1.44 -1.39
N LEU A 107 5.13 -0.64 -1.83
CA LEU A 107 5.10 0.05 -3.11
C LEU A 107 5.61 -0.86 -4.24
N TYR A 108 6.22 -1.99 -3.88
CA TYR A 108 6.62 -3.03 -4.82
C TYR A 108 5.42 -3.89 -5.23
N TYR A 109 4.57 -3.30 -6.04
CA TYR A 109 3.51 -4.03 -6.71
C TYR A 109 4.13 -4.83 -7.84
N LYS A 110 3.99 -6.17 -7.80
CA LYS A 110 4.44 -7.10 -8.85
C LYS A 110 4.18 -6.51 -10.23
N THR A 111 5.22 -6.00 -10.87
CA THR A 111 5.19 -5.61 -12.27
C THR A 111 5.23 -6.88 -13.09
N PHE A 112 4.10 -7.31 -13.63
CA PHE A 112 4.14 -8.23 -14.76
C PHE A 112 4.40 -7.37 -15.99
N VAL A 113 5.63 -7.42 -16.48
CA VAL A 113 5.96 -6.87 -17.80
C VAL A 113 5.36 -7.86 -18.79
N THR A 114 4.33 -7.44 -19.52
CA THR A 114 3.88 -8.22 -20.69
C THR A 114 5.01 -8.22 -21.71
N LYS A 115 4.97 -9.14 -22.68
CA LYS A 115 6.04 -9.32 -23.67
C LYS A 115 6.50 -8.00 -24.35
N ASP A 116 5.65 -6.97 -24.40
CA ASP A 116 5.92 -5.71 -25.10
C ASP A 116 5.67 -4.43 -24.26
N LYS A 117 6.44 -4.24 -23.18
CA LYS A 117 6.67 -2.94 -22.48
C LYS A 117 5.55 -2.39 -21.58
N LEU A 118 4.32 -2.89 -21.62
CA LEU A 118 3.26 -2.46 -20.68
C LEU A 118 3.38 -3.13 -19.32
N LYS A 119 3.53 -2.31 -18.28
CA LYS A 119 3.60 -2.78 -16.89
C LYS A 119 2.18 -2.99 -16.35
N THR A 120 1.96 -4.16 -15.76
CA THR A 120 0.74 -4.44 -14.98
C THR A 120 1.00 -4.22 -13.50
N TYR A 121 0.13 -3.48 -12.82
CA TYR A 121 0.21 -3.18 -11.39
C TYR A 121 -1.05 -3.69 -10.67
N LYS A 122 -1.01 -3.80 -9.34
CA LYS A 122 -2.25 -3.99 -8.57
C LYS A 122 -3.09 -2.73 -8.60
N ILE A 123 -4.43 -2.85 -8.58
CA ILE A 123 -5.31 -1.67 -8.55
C ILE A 123 -5.08 -0.80 -7.29
N SER A 124 -4.70 -1.41 -6.17
CA SER A 124 -4.27 -0.68 -4.96
C SER A 124 -3.03 0.19 -5.19
N ALA A 125 -2.29 -0.05 -6.26
CA ALA A 125 -1.11 0.69 -6.66
C ALA A 125 -1.41 1.85 -7.61
N ILE A 126 -2.65 2.02 -8.08
CA ILE A 126 -2.96 3.01 -9.12
C ILE A 126 -2.63 4.44 -8.67
N THR A 127 -2.78 4.69 -7.37
CA THR A 127 -2.35 5.93 -6.70
C THR A 127 -0.83 6.11 -6.77
N SER A 128 -0.05 5.04 -6.56
CA SER A 128 1.41 5.04 -6.68
C SER A 128 1.88 5.23 -8.13
N ILE A 129 1.15 4.73 -9.14
CA ILE A 129 1.43 4.99 -10.56
C ILE A 129 1.24 6.48 -10.85
N ALA A 130 0.09 7.03 -10.46
CA ALA A 130 -0.22 8.45 -10.63
C ALA A 130 0.79 9.37 -9.91
N ALA A 131 1.31 8.94 -8.77
CA ALA A 131 2.33 9.66 -8.00
C ALA A 131 3.73 9.63 -8.66
N ASN A 132 4.12 8.49 -9.22
CA ASN A 132 5.41 8.28 -9.88
C ASN A 132 5.55 9.11 -11.17
N GLU A 133 4.49 9.23 -11.99
CA GLU A 133 4.52 10.03 -13.22
C GLU A 133 4.80 11.51 -12.96
N LYS A 134 4.37 12.03 -11.80
CA LYS A 134 4.52 13.46 -11.46
C LYS A 134 5.73 13.79 -10.61
N GLN A 135 6.65 12.84 -10.36
CA GLN A 135 7.78 13.00 -9.41
C GLN A 135 7.35 13.55 -8.04
N ASN A 136 6.09 13.35 -7.65
CA ASN A 136 5.44 14.02 -6.53
C ASN A 136 5.00 13.04 -5.44
N ILE A 137 5.66 11.88 -5.36
CA ILE A 137 5.54 10.95 -4.24
C ILE A 137 5.77 11.70 -2.92
N GLU A 138 6.72 12.65 -2.88
CA GLU A 138 6.93 13.50 -1.70
C GLU A 138 5.68 14.29 -1.30
N THR A 139 4.86 14.76 -2.25
CA THR A 139 3.64 15.51 -1.92
C THR A 139 2.51 14.63 -1.39
N ILE A 140 2.46 13.35 -1.80
CA ILE A 140 1.51 12.35 -1.27
C ILE A 140 2.05 11.66 -0.01
N LEU A 141 3.37 11.72 0.27
CA LEU A 141 4.00 11.16 1.47
C LEU A 141 4.34 12.20 2.54
N LYS A 142 4.19 13.51 2.26
CA LYS A 142 4.36 14.63 3.22
C LYS A 142 3.46 14.54 4.47
N PHE A 143 2.55 13.55 4.53
CA PHE A 143 1.83 13.18 5.74
C PHE A 143 2.77 12.71 6.86
N ASN A 144 4.00 12.28 6.55
CA ASN A 144 4.80 11.51 7.49
C ASN A 144 6.30 11.84 7.40
N GLN A 145 6.95 12.00 8.54
CA GLN A 145 8.37 11.70 8.66
C GLN A 145 8.50 10.18 8.74
N ASP A 146 8.69 9.54 7.59
CA ASP A 146 8.89 8.10 7.54
C ASP A 146 10.20 7.74 8.24
N ILE A 147 10.10 6.88 9.24
CA ILE A 147 11.26 6.43 10.04
C ILE A 147 11.91 5.18 9.45
N VAL A 148 11.30 4.60 8.39
CA VAL A 148 11.77 3.38 7.73
C VAL A 148 12.44 3.75 6.41
N PRO A 149 13.61 3.17 6.08
CA PRO A 149 14.24 3.34 4.77
C PRO A 149 13.27 2.99 3.64
N SER A 150 12.99 3.93 2.74
CA SER A 150 11.97 3.77 1.69
C SER A 150 12.22 2.59 0.74
N ILE A 151 13.49 2.15 0.63
CA ILE A 151 13.88 0.97 -0.16
C ILE A 151 13.20 -0.31 0.33
N ILE A 152 12.84 -0.42 1.61
CA ILE A 152 12.12 -1.56 2.19
C ILE A 152 10.75 -1.70 1.51
N TYR A 153 9.98 -0.62 1.41
CA TYR A 153 8.67 -0.62 0.75
C TYR A 153 8.76 -0.91 -0.75
N ASN A 154 9.89 -0.52 -1.36
CA ASN A 154 10.10 -0.57 -2.79
C ASN A 154 10.75 -1.87 -3.28
N LYS A 155 11.30 -2.72 -2.42
CA LYS A 155 12.09 -3.88 -2.86
C LYS A 155 11.75 -5.17 -2.13
N ILE A 156 11.15 -5.09 -0.95
CA ILE A 156 10.74 -6.28 -0.19
C ILE A 156 9.31 -6.64 -0.58
N VAL A 157 9.18 -7.82 -1.20
CA VAL A 157 7.93 -8.28 -1.81
C VAL A 157 7.06 -9.05 -0.82
N ASP A 158 7.70 -9.90 -0.02
CA ASP A 158 7.01 -10.68 0.98
C ASP A 158 6.56 -9.79 2.14
N SER A 159 5.30 -9.95 2.56
CA SER A 159 4.72 -9.07 3.58
C SER A 159 5.30 -9.33 4.97
N ASN A 160 5.65 -10.57 5.29
CA ASN A 160 6.24 -10.91 6.58
C ASN A 160 7.69 -10.40 6.67
N ASP A 161 8.47 -10.58 5.62
CA ASP A 161 9.82 -10.01 5.53
C ASP A 161 9.74 -8.48 5.65
N MET A 162 8.81 -7.84 4.95
CA MET A 162 8.60 -6.38 5.03
C MET A 162 8.20 -5.94 6.45
N PHE A 163 7.29 -6.65 7.12
CA PHE A 163 6.91 -6.37 8.51
C PHE A 163 8.08 -6.52 9.47
N LEU A 164 8.90 -7.55 9.28
CA LEU A 164 10.12 -7.77 10.06
C LEU A 164 11.04 -6.55 9.97
N PHE A 165 11.32 -6.09 8.76
CA PHE A 165 12.15 -4.90 8.58
C PHE A 165 11.49 -3.65 9.17
N ILE A 166 10.23 -3.35 8.87
CA ILE A 166 9.52 -2.19 9.46
C ILE A 166 9.59 -2.19 10.99
N LEU A 167 9.42 -3.35 11.63
CA LEU A 167 9.46 -3.48 13.09
C LEU A 167 10.82 -3.15 13.70
N LEU A 168 11.94 -3.37 12.99
CA LEU A 168 13.27 -3.02 13.47
C LEU A 168 13.41 -1.51 13.70
N TRP A 169 12.82 -0.65 12.85
CA TRP A 169 12.80 0.80 13.08
C TRP A 169 11.63 1.24 13.96
N ALA A 170 10.44 0.67 13.75
CA ALA A 170 9.24 1.07 14.49
C ALA A 170 9.40 0.86 16.00
N LEU A 171 9.89 -0.30 16.43
CA LEU A 171 10.04 -0.59 17.86
C LEU A 171 11.13 0.25 18.54
N GLN A 172 12.12 0.73 17.78
CA GLN A 172 13.13 1.66 18.30
C GLN A 172 12.58 3.10 18.44
N CYS A 173 11.62 3.49 17.62
CA CYS A 173 11.01 4.81 17.66
C CYS A 173 9.88 4.89 18.69
N LYS A 174 10.17 5.35 19.90
CA LYS A 174 9.16 5.57 20.95
C LYS A 174 8.15 6.68 20.60
N GLU A 175 8.57 7.60 19.74
CA GLU A 175 7.79 8.76 19.29
C GLU A 175 6.95 8.46 18.04
N LEU A 176 6.71 7.19 17.70
CA LEU A 176 5.83 6.83 16.59
C LEU A 176 4.41 7.33 16.88
N GLU A 177 3.85 8.09 15.94
CA GLU A 177 2.55 8.75 16.08
C GLU A 177 1.48 8.16 15.15
N VAL A 178 1.86 7.62 13.99
CA VAL A 178 0.91 7.10 12.99
C VAL A 178 1.37 5.77 12.39
N ILE A 179 0.44 4.83 12.26
CA ILE A 179 0.64 3.61 11.46
C ILE A 179 -0.39 3.62 10.33
N SER A 180 0.08 3.59 9.08
CA SER A 180 -0.80 3.63 7.91
C SER A 180 -0.79 2.32 7.14
N SER A 181 -1.94 1.92 6.61
CA SER A 181 -2.08 0.75 5.73
C SER A 181 -3.26 0.95 4.79
N VAL A 182 -3.32 0.24 3.67
CA VAL A 182 -4.50 0.29 2.80
C VAL A 182 -5.69 -0.38 3.47
N PHE A 183 -5.52 -1.54 4.11
CA PHE A 183 -6.62 -2.30 4.71
C PHE A 183 -6.32 -2.64 6.17
N ILE A 184 -7.36 -2.66 7.01
CA ILE A 184 -7.24 -3.06 8.42
C ILE A 184 -6.60 -4.44 8.63
N MET A 185 -6.78 -5.36 7.67
CA MET A 185 -6.13 -6.67 7.69
C MET A 185 -4.61 -6.57 7.78
N SER A 186 -4.00 -5.59 7.11
CA SER A 186 -2.54 -5.38 7.19
C SER A 186 -2.10 -4.99 8.60
N LEU A 187 -2.87 -4.14 9.30
CA LEU A 187 -2.61 -3.82 10.70
C LEU A 187 -2.71 -5.06 11.59
N VAL A 188 -3.78 -5.84 11.44
CA VAL A 188 -3.96 -7.07 12.24
C VAL A 188 -2.83 -8.06 12.00
N ASN A 189 -2.44 -8.27 10.74
CA ASN A 189 -1.35 -9.17 10.38
C ASN A 189 -0.01 -8.65 10.89
N PHE A 190 0.23 -7.34 10.84
CA PHE A 190 1.44 -6.72 11.38
C PHE A 190 1.58 -6.95 12.89
N PHE A 191 0.53 -6.71 13.68
CA PHE A 191 0.56 -6.97 15.12
C PHE A 191 0.66 -8.46 15.44
N THR A 192 -0.05 -9.32 14.70
CA THR A 192 0.05 -10.79 14.85
C THR A 192 1.48 -11.27 14.54
N PHE A 193 2.10 -10.73 13.48
CA PHE A 193 3.47 -11.05 13.12
C PHE A 193 4.46 -10.57 14.17
N MET A 194 4.28 -9.35 14.67
CA MET A 194 5.09 -8.77 15.75
C MET A 194 5.05 -9.66 16.99
N GLU A 195 3.88 -10.10 17.42
CA GLU A 195 3.71 -11.00 18.57
C GLU A 195 4.48 -12.33 18.36
N ASN A 196 4.36 -12.95 17.18
CA ASN A 196 5.02 -14.21 16.87
C ASN A 196 6.56 -14.11 16.73
N LYS A 197 7.08 -12.93 16.40
CA LYS A 197 8.52 -12.69 16.14
C LYS A 197 9.17 -11.76 17.15
N PHE A 198 8.48 -11.46 18.25
CA PHE A 198 8.87 -10.39 19.17
C PHE A 198 10.29 -10.56 19.72
N ASP A 199 10.60 -11.72 20.28
CA ASP A 199 11.91 -12.00 20.87
C ASP A 199 13.04 -11.96 19.82
N PHE A 200 12.75 -12.47 18.62
CA PHE A 200 13.68 -12.43 17.49
C PHE A 200 14.01 -10.98 17.10
N ILE A 201 12.98 -10.13 17.01
CA ILE A 201 13.15 -8.71 16.67
C ILE A 201 13.91 -7.98 17.78
N CYS A 202 13.57 -8.22 19.05
CA CYS A 202 14.25 -7.60 20.19
C CYS A 202 15.75 -7.93 20.22
N LYS A 203 16.13 -9.17 19.92
CA LYS A 203 17.54 -9.57 19.80
C LYS A 203 18.28 -8.79 18.69
N HIS A 204 17.63 -8.59 17.55
CA HIS A 204 18.22 -7.81 16.45
C HIS A 204 18.35 -6.32 16.80
N ILE A 205 17.40 -5.76 17.53
CA ILE A 205 17.49 -4.39 18.08
C ILE A 205 18.62 -4.27 19.10
N GLU A 206 18.72 -5.22 20.03
CA GLU A 206 19.77 -5.28 21.04
C GLU A 206 21.16 -5.28 20.40
N MET A 207 21.37 -6.15 19.41
CA MET A 207 22.65 -6.32 18.73
C MET A 207 22.90 -5.29 17.63
N GLY A 208 21.89 -4.54 17.18
CA GLY A 208 22.01 -3.62 16.05
C GLY A 208 22.29 -4.34 14.73
N THR A 209 21.66 -5.50 14.50
CA THR A 209 21.91 -6.32 13.31
C THR A 209 20.65 -6.49 12.48
N ILE A 210 20.82 -6.67 11.16
CA ILE A 210 19.73 -7.08 10.27
C ILE A 210 19.63 -8.62 10.22
N PRO A 211 18.44 -9.18 9.98
CA PRO A 211 18.24 -10.62 9.77
C PRO A 211 19.07 -11.19 8.62
N THR A 212 19.50 -12.45 8.73
CA THR A 212 20.24 -13.17 7.68
C THR A 212 19.29 -13.73 6.61
N ASP A 213 19.81 -14.02 5.41
CA ASP A 213 18.98 -14.52 4.30
C ASP A 213 18.26 -15.85 4.62
N GLU A 214 18.82 -16.66 5.52
CA GLU A 214 18.23 -17.92 6.01
C GLU A 214 16.94 -17.70 6.83
N SER A 215 16.79 -16.51 7.41
CA SER A 215 15.62 -16.13 8.22
C SER A 215 14.52 -15.44 7.42
N LEU A 216 14.75 -15.20 6.12
CA LEU A 216 13.86 -14.49 5.22
C LEU A 216 13.18 -15.45 4.24
N SER A 217 12.07 -15.02 3.66
CA SER A 217 11.34 -15.78 2.64
C SER A 217 12.09 -15.82 1.30
N SER A 218 12.99 -14.85 1.07
CA SER A 218 13.91 -14.82 -0.06
C SER A 218 15.19 -14.03 0.30
N PRO A 219 16.32 -14.29 -0.38
CA PRO A 219 17.55 -13.55 -0.12
C PRO A 219 17.35 -12.04 -0.25
N LEU A 220 17.91 -11.27 0.68
CA LEU A 220 17.77 -9.82 0.69
C LEU A 220 18.45 -9.23 -0.56
N PRO A 221 17.77 -8.38 -1.35
CA PRO A 221 18.37 -7.72 -2.50
C PRO A 221 19.65 -6.95 -2.11
N ILE A 222 20.67 -7.01 -2.96
CA ILE A 222 21.99 -6.42 -2.67
C ILE A 222 21.92 -4.90 -2.46
N ASP A 223 21.08 -4.22 -3.22
CA ASP A 223 20.83 -2.78 -3.11
C ASP A 223 20.18 -2.42 -1.75
N VAL A 224 19.21 -3.23 -1.30
CA VAL A 224 18.63 -3.10 0.05
C VAL A 224 19.70 -3.28 1.11
N ARG A 225 20.51 -4.36 1.02
CA ARG A 225 21.57 -4.63 2.00
C ARG A 225 22.55 -3.47 2.12
N LEU A 226 23.02 -2.92 1.00
CA LEU A 226 23.94 -1.78 0.98
C LEU A 226 23.35 -0.53 1.63
N VAL A 227 22.08 -0.22 1.35
CA VAL A 227 21.39 0.91 2.01
C VAL A 227 21.26 0.69 3.51
N LEU A 228 20.86 -0.51 3.94
CA LEU A 228 20.72 -0.85 5.36
C LEU A 228 22.07 -0.94 6.11
N GLN A 229 23.19 -0.99 5.39
CA GLN A 229 24.55 -0.94 5.96
C GLN A 229 25.18 0.46 5.91
N SER A 230 24.52 1.42 5.24
CA SER A 230 24.98 2.81 5.19
C SER A 230 24.92 3.49 6.56
N SER A 231 25.74 4.51 6.78
CA SER A 231 25.76 5.27 8.05
C SER A 231 24.43 5.95 8.40
N GLU A 232 23.58 6.19 7.41
CA GLU A 232 22.26 6.83 7.57
C GLU A 232 21.22 5.86 8.14
N TYR A 233 21.23 4.60 7.67
CA TYR A 233 20.17 3.63 7.96
C TYR A 233 20.63 2.40 8.74
N CYS A 234 21.93 2.27 9.03
CA CYS A 234 22.43 1.14 9.79
C CYS A 234 21.79 1.08 11.19
N LEU A 235 21.32 -0.11 11.54
CA LEU A 235 20.81 -0.37 12.87
C LEU A 235 21.96 -0.24 13.88
N LYS A 236 21.73 0.56 14.92
CA LYS A 236 22.69 0.71 16.01
C LYS A 236 22.27 -0.20 17.16
N PRO A 237 23.22 -0.86 17.85
CA PRO A 237 22.90 -1.66 19.03
C PRO A 237 22.13 -0.84 20.06
N ASN A 238 20.97 -1.34 20.49
CA ASN A 238 20.12 -0.66 21.46
C ASN A 238 19.59 -1.64 22.53
N PRO A 239 20.48 -2.15 23.41
CA PRO A 239 20.12 -3.11 24.45
C PRO A 239 19.10 -2.54 25.45
N SER A 240 19.21 -1.25 25.79
CA SER A 240 18.28 -0.59 26.71
C SER A 240 16.84 -0.60 26.17
N ARG A 241 16.65 -0.32 24.87
CA ARG A 241 15.33 -0.39 24.27
C ARG A 241 14.82 -1.84 24.17
N ALA A 242 15.67 -2.79 23.81
CA ALA A 242 15.29 -4.21 23.76
C ALA A 242 14.81 -4.73 25.14
N GLN A 243 15.50 -4.33 26.21
CA GLN A 243 15.08 -4.64 27.58
C GLN A 243 13.74 -3.97 27.92
N GLU A 244 13.57 -2.67 27.65
CA GLU A 244 12.30 -1.96 27.88
C GLU A 244 11.12 -2.64 27.17
N LEU A 245 11.32 -3.03 25.90
CA LEU A 245 10.32 -3.74 25.10
C LEU A 245 9.93 -5.08 25.76
N THR A 246 10.93 -5.85 26.21
CA THR A 246 10.72 -7.13 26.89
C THR A 246 9.97 -6.95 28.21
N GLU A 247 10.30 -5.90 28.98
CA GLU A 247 9.61 -5.56 30.23
C GLU A 247 8.15 -5.10 30.01
N ILE A 248 7.88 -4.39 28.91
CA ILE A 248 6.52 -4.00 28.53
C ILE A 248 5.67 -5.24 28.28
N VAL A 249 6.18 -6.20 27.50
CA VAL A 249 5.45 -7.42 27.16
C VAL A 249 5.32 -8.37 28.35
N SER A 250 6.37 -8.55 29.16
CA SER A 250 6.34 -9.48 30.30
C SER A 250 5.30 -9.12 31.37
N LYS A 251 4.97 -7.83 31.52
CA LYS A 251 3.97 -7.38 32.51
C LYS A 251 2.54 -7.80 32.16
N ASN A 252 2.12 -7.59 30.91
CA ASN A 252 0.70 -7.69 30.50
C ASN A 252 0.47 -8.42 29.16
N GLY A 253 1.46 -9.17 28.66
CA GLY A 253 1.42 -9.80 27.34
C GLY A 253 1.28 -8.79 26.20
N PHE A 254 0.53 -9.13 25.15
CA PHE A 254 0.28 -8.29 23.98
C PHE A 254 -1.06 -7.53 24.00
N HIS A 255 -1.80 -7.59 25.11
CA HIS A 255 -3.06 -6.87 25.24
C HIS A 255 -2.84 -5.35 25.23
N HIS A 256 -3.56 -4.60 24.38
CA HIS A 256 -3.33 -3.16 24.16
C HIS A 256 -1.85 -2.79 24.00
N ILE A 257 -1.09 -3.59 23.25
CA ILE A 257 0.37 -3.45 23.15
C ILE A 257 0.81 -2.17 22.42
N SER A 258 0.04 -1.73 21.41
CA SER A 258 0.40 -0.59 20.56
C SER A 258 0.69 0.70 21.34
N THR A 259 -0.22 1.13 22.22
CA THR A 259 -0.04 2.35 23.03
C THR A 259 0.99 2.19 24.13
N ARG A 260 1.34 0.96 24.52
CA ARG A 260 2.41 0.69 25.49
C ARG A 260 3.78 0.73 24.84
N LEU A 261 3.90 0.24 23.60
CA LEU A 261 5.11 0.34 22.79
C LEU A 261 5.38 1.79 22.35
N TRP A 262 4.31 2.48 21.95
CA TRP A 262 4.32 3.82 21.36
C TRP A 262 3.33 4.74 22.11
N PRO A 263 3.77 5.39 23.20
CA PRO A 263 2.91 6.27 23.99
C PRO A 263 2.33 7.46 23.21
N ASN A 264 3.01 7.90 22.14
CA ASN A 264 2.59 9.02 21.30
C ASN A 264 1.70 8.59 20.13
N LEU A 265 1.35 7.30 20.01
CA LEU A 265 0.58 6.79 18.89
C LEU A 265 -0.84 7.38 18.88
N LYS A 266 -1.14 8.20 17.88
CA LYS A 266 -2.41 8.93 17.74
C LYS A 266 -3.48 8.12 17.02
N CYS A 267 -3.13 7.42 15.93
CA CYS A 267 -4.09 6.63 15.17
C CYS A 267 -3.44 5.60 14.23
N GLY A 268 -4.23 4.57 13.89
CA GLY A 268 -4.03 3.76 12.69
C GLY A 268 -4.89 4.27 11.53
N ILE A 269 -4.31 4.49 10.36
CA ILE A 269 -5.04 4.90 9.15
C ILE A 269 -5.20 3.69 8.24
N CYS A 270 -6.44 3.28 7.95
CA CYS A 270 -6.75 2.18 7.05
C CYS A 270 -8.18 2.22 6.53
N VAL A 271 -8.43 1.53 5.41
CA VAL A 271 -9.79 1.29 4.91
C VAL A 271 -10.45 0.19 5.74
N LEU A 272 -11.65 0.48 6.23
CA LEU A 272 -12.53 -0.45 6.94
C LEU A 272 -13.87 -0.53 6.19
N SER A 273 -14.13 -1.66 5.54
CA SER A 273 -15.45 -1.95 4.97
C SER A 273 -16.28 -2.79 5.94
N GLU A 274 -17.59 -2.86 5.75
CA GLU A 274 -18.49 -3.66 6.61
C GLU A 274 -18.06 -5.13 6.72
N ASN A 275 -17.54 -5.69 5.63
CA ASN A 275 -17.02 -7.06 5.59
C ASN A 275 -15.73 -7.26 6.42
N LEU A 276 -15.12 -6.17 6.87
CA LEU A 276 -13.88 -6.17 7.65
C LEU A 276 -14.08 -5.75 9.11
N LYS A 277 -15.32 -5.47 9.55
CA LYS A 277 -15.65 -5.12 10.96
C LYS A 277 -15.21 -6.19 11.96
N GLN A 278 -15.18 -7.47 11.59
CA GLN A 278 -14.67 -8.53 12.46
C GLN A 278 -13.18 -8.34 12.83
N PHE A 279 -12.40 -7.68 11.98
CA PHE A 279 -11.00 -7.36 12.23
C PHE A 279 -10.83 -6.11 13.09
N GLU A 280 -11.85 -5.24 13.14
CA GLU A 280 -11.90 -4.09 14.06
C GLU A 280 -11.85 -4.58 15.50
N LEU A 281 -12.70 -5.54 15.90
CA LEU A 281 -12.70 -6.07 17.27
C LEU A 281 -11.35 -6.68 17.68
N LYS A 282 -10.67 -7.37 16.75
CA LYS A 282 -9.33 -7.92 16.98
C LYS A 282 -8.25 -6.83 17.05
N PHE A 283 -8.41 -5.73 16.32
CA PHE A 283 -7.54 -4.57 16.45
C PHE A 283 -7.80 -3.82 17.76
N LEU A 284 -9.07 -3.62 18.16
CA LEU A 284 -9.46 -2.99 19.42
C LEU A 284 -9.06 -3.82 20.66
N SER A 285 -8.86 -5.14 20.55
CA SER A 285 -8.30 -5.93 21.67
C SER A 285 -6.78 -5.78 21.80
N THR A 286 -6.10 -5.37 20.72
CA THR A 286 -4.64 -5.17 20.65
C THR A 286 -4.23 -3.69 20.74
N SER A 287 -5.20 -2.78 20.71
CA SER A 287 -5.02 -1.32 20.82
C SER A 287 -6.09 -0.72 21.71
N ASN A 288 -5.81 0.33 22.49
CA ASN A 288 -6.84 1.00 23.30
C ASN A 288 -7.68 1.96 22.42
N ALA A 289 -8.16 1.46 21.28
CA ALA A 289 -8.65 2.27 20.17
C ALA A 289 -10.07 2.82 20.34
N THR A 290 -10.67 2.68 21.53
CA THR A 290 -11.87 3.47 21.91
C THR A 290 -11.61 4.98 22.00
N GLN A 291 -10.35 5.42 21.93
CA GLN A 291 -9.96 6.85 21.84
C GLN A 291 -9.11 7.21 20.62
N MET A 292 -8.82 6.25 19.72
CA MET A 292 -8.18 6.58 18.44
C MET A 292 -9.28 7.01 17.46
N PRO A 293 -9.23 8.21 16.88
CA PRO A 293 -10.04 8.49 15.71
C PRO A 293 -9.53 7.58 14.58
N LEU A 294 -10.16 6.42 14.42
CA LEU A 294 -10.18 5.71 13.15
C LEU A 294 -10.82 6.69 12.17
N THR A 295 -9.98 7.41 11.42
CA THR A 295 -10.48 8.25 10.34
C THR A 295 -10.86 7.30 9.22
N LEU A 296 -12.13 6.90 9.26
CA LEU A 296 -12.79 6.04 8.30
C LEU A 296 -12.78 6.70 6.92
N TYR A 297 -12.23 6.00 5.94
CA TYR A 297 -12.46 6.24 4.52
C TYR A 297 -12.98 4.96 3.88
#